data_AF-A0A4R5HDB1-F1
#
_entry.id   AF-A0A4R5HDB1-F1
#
_cell.length_a   1.000
_cell.length_b   1.000
_cell.length_c   1.000
_cell.angle_alpha   90.00
_cell.angle_beta   90.00
_cell.angle_gamma   90.00
#
_symmetry.space_group_name_H-M   'P 1'
#
loop_
_entity.id
_entity.type
_entity.pdbx_description
1 polymer ?
#
loop_
_entity_poly.entity_id
_entity_poly.type
_entity_poly.pdbx_seq_one_letter_code
_entity_poly.pdbx_strand_id
1 'polypeptide(L)'
;MLSKWIRLWVSAGTHHHKLENDAKRNLSPIYVTNLICLVVCLFLLVQLPFYLWSASLTHQTKSVVIALHVLALILVPLINGHNKHFIASILLYCIYSSYILCSSLVAHFQADTHLFFLLGLFIIPFIFSSKRASLKLALSSLYICLFFAIEWYQQSHLSSWPAEDNIRQINRLIFAITCFVAAFQVHKITTGSWAKMSHEKANLDSLLSNILPCHIISKLKKSDKTIAHYHPNVTILFADIQNFTKLTCDTDPIALVKLLDELFSLFDEICSRYQLEKIKTLGDGYMVVAGLHENTVDHPKICCICAQEMHQAYKKFSQKHGLNNGIRIGINSGPVVAGVIGRSKYTFDVWGEAVNLASRMQSYGETDKIQVSETTYVLTRTSFNFSPRRTLEIKGMGEIDAYWLLND
;
A
#
# COMPACT_ATOMS: atom_id res chain seq x y z
N MET A 1 28.30 16.83 23.54
CA MET A 1 28.03 18.03 22.72
C MET A 1 28.14 17.79 21.21
N LEU A 2 29.16 17.08 20.72
CA LEU A 2 29.36 16.79 19.28
C LEU A 2 28.13 16.13 18.61
N SER A 3 27.47 15.20 19.30
CA SER A 3 26.26 14.52 18.81
C SER A 3 25.05 15.45 18.60
N LYS A 4 24.95 16.55 19.35
CA LYS A 4 23.88 17.56 19.16
C LYS A 4 24.15 18.43 17.94
N TRP A 5 25.39 18.83 17.71
CA TRP A 5 25.80 19.62 16.55
C TRP A 5 25.65 18.86 15.23
N ILE A 6 26.05 17.58 15.21
CA ILE A 6 25.85 16.70 14.04
C ILE A 6 24.35 16.56 13.72
N ARG A 7 23.51 16.36 14.75
CA ARG A 7 22.06 16.27 14.54
C ARG A 7 21.48 17.60 14.02
N LEU A 8 21.91 18.74 14.54
CA LEU A 8 21.47 20.06 14.07
C LEU A 8 21.88 20.31 12.62
N TRP A 9 23.12 19.97 12.26
CA TRP A 9 23.63 20.10 10.89
C TRP A 9 22.83 19.27 9.89
N VAL A 10 22.67 17.98 10.16
CA VAL A 10 22.01 17.08 9.21
C VAL A 10 20.50 17.35 9.13
N SER A 11 19.90 17.84 10.23
CA SER A 11 18.47 18.17 10.27
C SER A 11 18.12 19.60 9.81
N ALA A 12 19.09 20.42 9.43
CA ALA A 12 18.84 21.78 8.93
C ALA A 12 17.88 21.77 7.72
N GLY A 13 16.78 22.53 7.81
CA GLY A 13 15.76 22.59 6.76
C GLY A 13 14.77 21.41 6.75
N THR A 14 14.88 20.45 7.66
CA THR A 14 13.95 19.29 7.75
C THR A 14 12.71 19.54 8.63
N HIS A 15 12.59 20.74 9.23
CA HIS A 15 11.62 21.03 10.28
C HIS A 15 10.15 21.08 9.84
N HIS A 16 9.87 21.22 8.54
CA HIS A 16 8.50 21.18 8.02
C HIS A 16 7.91 19.77 7.90
N HIS A 17 8.72 18.71 7.96
CA HIS A 17 8.26 17.31 7.97
C HIS A 17 7.94 16.77 9.38
N LYS A 18 7.74 17.65 10.37
CA LYS A 18 7.51 17.31 11.79
C LYS A 18 6.31 16.38 12.08
N LEU A 19 5.49 16.04 11.07
CA LEU A 19 4.33 15.15 11.21
C LEU A 19 4.56 13.73 10.66
N GLU A 20 5.73 13.41 10.10
CA GLU A 20 5.99 12.08 9.55
C GLU A 20 7.12 11.35 10.31
N ASN A 21 6.87 10.07 10.63
CA ASN A 21 7.77 9.12 11.28
C ASN A 21 9.27 9.39 11.04
N ASP A 22 10.09 9.31 12.09
CA ASP A 22 11.55 9.53 12.05
C ASP A 22 12.27 8.77 10.91
N ALA A 23 11.72 7.63 10.48
CA ALA A 23 12.21 6.87 9.33
C ALA A 23 12.08 7.61 7.98
N LYS A 24 10.99 8.37 7.74
CA LYS A 24 10.81 9.19 6.52
C LYS A 24 11.73 10.41 6.53
N ARG A 25 11.96 11.00 7.71
CA ARG A 25 12.87 12.14 7.91
C ARG A 25 14.30 11.82 7.48
N ASN A 26 14.81 10.64 7.85
CA ASN A 26 16.17 10.17 7.54
C ASN A 26 16.39 9.83 6.05
N LEU A 27 15.32 9.76 5.25
CA LEU A 27 15.35 9.45 3.82
C LEU A 27 15.01 10.66 2.94
N SER A 28 14.75 11.82 3.54
CA SER A 28 14.46 13.03 2.77
C SER A 28 15.69 13.48 1.96
N PRO A 29 15.55 13.93 0.70
CA PRO A 29 16.68 14.42 -0.11
C PRO A 29 17.48 15.54 0.57
N ILE A 30 16.81 16.33 1.42
CA ILE A 30 17.41 17.41 2.21
C ILE A 30 18.37 16.82 3.26
N TYR A 31 17.90 15.83 4.03
CA TYR A 31 18.71 15.13 5.02
C TYR A 31 19.93 14.47 4.36
N VAL A 32 19.73 13.82 3.22
CA VAL A 32 20.81 13.17 2.46
C VAL A 32 21.83 14.20 1.95
N THR A 33 21.38 15.34 1.42
CA THR A 33 22.26 16.43 0.98
C THR A 33 23.12 16.97 2.13
N ASN A 34 22.53 17.22 3.30
CA ASN A 34 23.28 17.68 4.47
C ASN A 34 24.25 16.63 5.03
N LEU A 35 23.85 15.35 4.98
CA LEU A 35 24.70 14.23 5.41
C LEU A 35 25.92 14.08 4.49
N ILE A 36 25.72 14.11 3.17
CA ILE A 36 26.82 14.08 2.19
C ILE A 36 27.74 15.27 2.41
N CYS A 37 27.19 16.47 2.59
CA CYS A 37 27.98 17.67 2.89
C CYS A 37 28.85 17.50 4.14
N LEU A 38 28.32 16.89 5.21
CA LEU A 38 29.08 16.61 6.42
C LEU A 38 30.20 15.59 6.17
N VAL A 39 29.91 14.51 5.43
CA VAL A 39 30.90 13.48 5.09
C VAL A 39 32.04 14.07 4.26
N VAL A 40 31.73 14.90 3.25
CA VAL A 40 32.74 15.58 2.44
C VAL A 40 33.57 16.54 3.29
N CYS A 41 32.96 17.28 4.21
CA CYS A 41 33.66 18.17 5.14
C CYS A 41 34.65 17.41 6.03
N LEU A 42 34.21 16.30 6.62
CA LEU A 42 35.09 15.43 7.43
C LEU A 42 36.24 14.84 6.61
N PHE A 43 35.96 14.41 5.38
CA PHE A 43 36.99 13.91 4.46
C PHE A 43 38.08 14.96 4.20
N LEU A 44 37.69 16.19 3.88
CA LEU A 44 38.63 17.29 3.65
C LEU A 44 39.45 17.64 4.90
N LEU A 45 38.83 17.62 6.08
CA LEU A 45 39.51 17.87 7.35
C LEU A 45 40.54 16.80 7.71
N VAL A 46 40.28 15.52 7.39
CA VAL A 46 41.23 14.42 7.63
C VAL A 46 42.49 14.57 6.77
N GLN A 47 42.38 15.15 5.58
CA GLN A 47 43.51 15.37 4.68
C GLN A 47 44.36 16.58 5.06
N LEU A 48 43.77 17.59 5.73
CA LEU A 48 44.43 18.87 6.01
C LEU A 48 45.77 18.73 6.78
N PRO A 49 45.91 17.91 7.84
CA PRO A 49 47.17 17.76 8.57
C PRO A 49 48.31 17.22 7.70
N PHE A 50 48.00 16.34 6.74
CA PHE A 50 49.00 15.75 5.85
C PHE A 50 49.65 16.82 4.96
N TYR A 51 48.84 17.73 4.42
CA TYR A 51 49.33 18.84 3.60
C TYR A 51 49.99 19.97 4.40
N LEU A 52 49.63 20.13 5.68
CA LEU A 52 50.26 21.12 6.56
C LEU A 52 51.62 20.68 7.08
N TRP A 53 51.87 19.38 7.19
CA TRP A 53 53.11 18.85 7.77
C TRP A 53 54.35 19.08 6.88
N SER A 54 54.15 19.18 5.56
CA SER A 54 55.22 19.36 4.59
C SER A 54 55.51 20.83 4.29
N ALA A 55 56.78 21.22 4.21
CA ALA A 55 57.22 22.60 3.95
C ALA A 55 57.17 23.03 2.47
N SER A 56 56.64 22.21 1.56
CA SER A 56 56.61 22.53 0.13
C SER A 56 55.53 23.56 -0.21
N LEU A 57 55.83 24.44 -1.16
CA LEU A 57 54.89 25.44 -1.66
C LEU A 57 53.62 24.80 -2.23
N THR A 58 53.74 23.65 -2.89
CA THR A 58 52.61 22.92 -3.48
C THR A 58 51.68 22.33 -2.43
N HIS A 59 52.20 21.80 -1.32
CA HIS A 59 51.38 21.33 -0.22
C HIS A 59 50.69 22.49 0.53
N GLN A 60 51.36 23.65 0.66
CA GLN A 60 50.74 24.85 1.23
C GLN A 60 49.56 25.33 0.39
N THR A 61 49.69 25.39 -0.94
CA THR A 61 48.58 25.77 -1.83
C THR A 61 47.38 24.80 -1.72
N LYS A 62 47.62 23.49 -1.60
CA LYS A 62 46.56 22.51 -1.36
C LYS A 62 45.86 22.69 -0.02
N SER A 63 46.60 23.03 1.05
CA SER A 63 45.99 23.29 2.36
C SER A 63 45.03 24.48 2.32
N VAL A 64 45.39 25.55 1.58
CA VAL A 64 44.52 26.72 1.35
C VAL A 64 43.29 26.33 0.54
N VAL A 65 43.45 25.55 -0.53
CA VAL A 65 42.31 25.04 -1.32
C VAL A 65 41.35 24.24 -0.43
N ILE A 66 41.86 23.34 0.41
CA ILE A 66 41.04 22.56 1.35
C ILE A 66 40.29 23.47 2.34
N ALA A 67 40.99 24.42 2.96
CA ALA A 67 40.38 25.33 3.94
C ALA A 67 39.24 26.17 3.31
N LEU A 68 39.43 26.69 2.09
CA LEU A 68 38.40 27.44 1.38
C LEU A 68 37.17 26.58 1.06
N HIS A 69 37.36 25.32 0.64
CA HIS A 69 36.24 24.43 0.33
C HIS A 69 35.48 23.98 1.58
N VAL A 70 36.17 23.76 2.71
CA VAL A 70 35.53 23.47 4.00
C VAL A 70 34.64 24.64 4.44
N LEU A 71 35.11 25.88 4.29
CA LEU A 71 34.30 27.08 4.58
C LEU A 71 33.08 27.16 3.66
N ALA A 72 33.24 26.86 2.36
CA ALA A 72 32.14 26.87 1.40
C ALA A 72 31.07 25.80 1.73
N LEU A 73 31.47 24.62 2.21
CA LEU A 73 30.53 23.54 2.57
C LEU A 73 29.58 23.93 3.71
N ILE A 74 29.98 24.82 4.63
CA ILE A 74 29.12 25.30 5.72
C ILE A 74 27.89 26.06 5.18
N LEU A 75 27.97 26.64 3.98
CA LEU A 75 26.85 27.37 3.36
C LEU A 75 25.70 26.44 2.94
N VAL A 76 25.98 25.16 2.66
CA VAL A 76 24.98 24.18 2.19
C VAL A 76 23.85 23.94 3.21
N PRO A 77 24.12 23.55 4.47
CA PRO A 77 23.07 23.39 5.48
C PRO A 77 22.37 24.71 5.83
N LEU A 78 23.06 25.86 5.75
CA LEU A 78 22.46 27.18 5.98
C LEU A 78 21.40 27.52 4.92
N ILE A 79 21.72 27.31 3.64
CA ILE A 79 20.78 27.51 2.52
C ILE A 79 19.62 26.52 2.60
N ASN A 80 19.89 25.28 3.01
CA ASN A 80 18.83 24.30 3.30
C ASN A 80 17.92 24.75 4.44
N GLY A 81 18.47 25.40 5.48
CA GLY A 81 17.69 26.02 6.56
C GLY A 81 16.75 27.14 6.09
N HIS A 82 17.09 27.82 5.00
CA HIS A 82 16.26 28.88 4.37
C HIS A 82 15.29 28.32 3.31
N ASN A 83 15.02 27.01 3.30
CA ASN A 83 14.12 26.33 2.36
C ASN A 83 14.53 26.42 0.87
N LYS A 84 15.77 26.79 0.56
CA LYS A 84 16.30 26.87 -0.83
C LYS A 84 17.02 25.59 -1.23
N HIS A 85 16.35 24.44 -1.10
CA HIS A 85 16.98 23.12 -1.21
C HIS A 85 17.66 22.83 -2.54
N PHE A 86 17.04 23.22 -3.64
CA PHE A 86 17.63 23.01 -4.97
C PHE A 86 18.95 23.77 -5.15
N ILE A 87 19.03 24.99 -4.62
CA ILE A 87 20.23 25.82 -4.70
C ILE A 87 21.33 25.20 -3.82
N ALA A 88 20.98 24.71 -2.64
CA ALA A 88 21.93 24.01 -1.77
C ALA A 88 22.52 22.75 -2.44
N SER A 89 21.69 21.97 -3.14
CA SER A 89 22.11 20.79 -3.90
C SER A 89 23.06 21.13 -5.05
N ILE A 90 22.76 22.19 -5.83
CA ILE A 90 23.67 22.68 -6.89
C ILE A 90 24.96 23.19 -6.27
N LEU A 91 24.88 23.97 -5.19
CA LEU A 91 26.05 24.52 -4.52
C LEU A 91 26.99 23.39 -4.05
N LEU A 92 26.44 22.35 -3.43
CA LEU A 92 27.21 21.18 -3.02
C LEU A 92 27.89 20.49 -4.22
N TYR A 93 27.18 20.34 -5.34
CA TYR A 93 27.75 19.80 -6.58
C TYR A 93 28.91 20.67 -7.10
N CYS A 94 28.72 21.98 -7.16
CA CYS A 94 29.74 22.92 -7.63
C CYS A 94 30.98 22.92 -6.73
N ILE A 95 30.82 22.96 -5.41
CA ILE A 95 31.92 22.91 -4.44
C ILE A 95 32.70 21.60 -4.57
N TYR A 96 32.00 20.48 -4.72
CA TYR A 96 32.65 19.18 -4.91
C TYR A 96 33.44 19.12 -6.21
N SER A 97 32.84 19.62 -7.31
CA SER A 97 33.48 19.68 -8.63
C SER A 97 34.72 20.57 -8.63
N SER A 98 34.61 21.77 -8.04
CA SER A 98 35.72 22.73 -7.97
C SER A 98 36.87 22.20 -7.14
N TYR A 99 36.57 21.49 -6.05
CA TYR A 99 37.61 20.86 -5.23
C TYR A 99 38.39 19.81 -6.04
N ILE A 100 37.70 18.90 -6.74
CA ILE A 100 38.38 17.86 -7.51
C ILE A 100 39.23 18.49 -8.63
N LEU A 101 38.69 19.47 -9.35
CA LEU A 101 39.41 20.18 -10.41
C LEU A 101 40.66 20.88 -9.88
N CYS A 102 40.52 21.73 -8.84
CA CYS A 102 41.65 22.44 -8.26
C CYS A 102 42.69 21.48 -7.67
N SER A 103 42.26 20.47 -6.93
CA SER A 103 43.15 19.49 -6.31
C SER A 103 43.92 18.66 -7.34
N SER A 104 43.33 18.42 -8.50
CA SER A 104 43.92 17.64 -9.60
C SER A 104 44.84 18.45 -10.53
N LEU A 105 44.69 19.78 -10.59
CA LEU A 105 45.45 20.66 -11.48
C LEU A 105 46.55 21.47 -10.78
N VAL A 106 46.33 21.93 -9.54
CA VAL A 106 47.14 22.98 -8.89
C VAL A 106 48.56 22.53 -8.49
N ALA A 107 48.80 21.22 -8.34
CA ALA A 107 50.04 20.78 -7.70
C ALA A 107 51.05 20.09 -8.62
N HIS A 108 50.73 19.75 -9.87
CA HIS A 108 51.64 18.98 -10.72
C HIS A 108 52.16 17.68 -10.03
N PHE A 109 51.33 17.01 -9.22
CA PHE A 109 51.61 15.72 -8.59
C PHE A 109 50.45 14.75 -8.84
N GLN A 110 50.76 13.47 -9.03
CA GLN A 110 49.77 12.41 -9.22
C GLN A 110 49.19 11.95 -7.88
N ALA A 111 48.01 12.48 -7.53
CA ALA A 111 47.31 12.13 -6.29
C ALA A 111 46.02 11.32 -6.50
N ASP A 112 45.68 10.94 -7.74
CA ASP A 112 44.46 10.20 -8.12
C ASP A 112 43.14 10.80 -7.58
N THR A 113 43.11 12.12 -7.34
CA THR A 113 41.91 12.81 -6.83
C THR A 113 40.77 12.85 -7.85
N HIS A 114 41.06 12.69 -9.14
CA HIS A 114 40.07 12.63 -10.20
C HIS A 114 39.13 11.41 -10.07
N LEU A 115 39.54 10.32 -9.38
CA LEU A 115 38.69 9.14 -9.12
C LEU A 115 37.38 9.49 -8.40
N PHE A 116 37.39 10.56 -7.59
CA PHE A 116 36.21 11.03 -6.87
C PHE A 116 35.09 11.55 -7.79
N PHE A 117 35.34 11.84 -9.07
CA PHE A 117 34.28 12.08 -10.04
C PHE A 117 33.36 10.87 -10.21
N LEU A 118 33.92 9.65 -10.17
CA LEU A 118 33.14 8.41 -10.26
C LEU A 118 32.24 8.24 -9.03
N LEU A 119 32.72 8.62 -7.84
CA LEU A 119 31.89 8.64 -6.64
C LEU A 119 30.74 9.65 -6.78
N GLY A 120 31.01 10.80 -7.37
CA GLY A 120 30.01 11.80 -7.71
C GLY A 120 28.84 11.24 -8.53
N LEU A 121 29.09 10.32 -9.47
CA LEU A 121 28.05 9.67 -10.27
C LEU A 121 27.03 8.89 -9.43
N PHE A 122 27.49 8.25 -8.36
CA PHE A 122 26.62 7.51 -7.44
C PHE A 122 25.81 8.43 -6.53
N ILE A 123 26.32 9.62 -6.25
CA ILE A 123 25.71 10.56 -5.29
C ILE A 123 24.61 11.42 -5.97
N ILE A 124 24.78 11.79 -7.24
CA ILE A 124 23.83 12.64 -8.00
C ILE A 124 22.36 12.16 -7.91
N PRO A 125 22.03 10.86 -8.07
CA PRO A 125 20.66 10.37 -7.94
C PRO A 125 20.00 10.60 -6.58
N PHE A 126 20.79 10.75 -5.51
CA PHE A 126 20.30 10.94 -4.14
C PHE A 126 20.14 12.42 -3.77
N ILE A 127 20.98 13.30 -4.33
CA ILE A 127 20.92 14.75 -4.10
C ILE A 127 19.73 15.37 -4.84
N PHE A 128 19.45 14.95 -6.07
CA PHE A 128 18.42 15.55 -6.92
C PHE A 128 17.14 14.71 -6.98
N SER A 129 15.99 15.39 -6.91
CA SER A 129 14.67 14.77 -6.99
C SER A 129 14.48 13.91 -8.27
N SER A 130 13.68 12.84 -8.15
CA SER A 130 13.33 11.94 -9.25
C SER A 130 12.72 12.67 -10.46
N LYS A 131 12.04 13.80 -10.23
CA LYS A 131 11.35 14.59 -11.28
C LYS A 131 12.29 15.26 -12.29
N ARG A 132 13.61 15.31 -12.05
CA ARG A 132 14.58 16.04 -12.90
C ARG A 132 15.59 15.09 -13.55
N ALA A 133 15.10 14.13 -14.32
CA ALA A 133 15.95 13.11 -14.97
C ALA A 133 16.98 13.71 -15.93
N SER A 134 16.59 14.70 -16.73
CA SER A 134 17.48 15.38 -17.69
C SER A 134 18.66 16.09 -17.01
N LEU A 135 18.41 16.80 -15.91
CA LEU A 135 19.46 17.46 -15.12
C LEU A 135 20.46 16.43 -14.55
N LYS A 136 19.96 15.32 -13.99
CA LYS A 136 20.83 14.25 -13.47
C LYS A 136 21.72 13.68 -14.57
N LEU A 137 21.16 13.39 -15.74
CA LEU A 137 21.91 12.88 -16.89
C LEU A 137 22.97 13.87 -17.35
N ALA A 138 22.64 15.16 -17.45
CA ALA A 138 23.58 16.20 -17.84
C ALA A 138 24.75 16.34 -16.84
N LEU A 139 24.45 16.39 -15.54
CA LEU A 139 25.47 16.50 -14.49
C LEU A 139 26.34 15.24 -14.37
N SER A 140 25.76 14.05 -14.55
CA SER A 140 26.51 12.80 -14.61
C SER A 140 27.41 12.74 -15.85
N SER A 141 26.91 13.16 -17.01
CA SER A 141 27.71 13.23 -18.25
C SER A 141 28.87 14.20 -18.10
N LEU A 142 28.65 15.35 -17.46
CA LEU A 142 29.70 16.31 -17.15
C LEU A 142 30.82 15.70 -16.29
N TYR A 143 30.48 14.92 -15.25
CA TYR A 143 31.48 14.23 -14.44
C TYR A 143 32.27 13.16 -15.20
N ILE A 144 31.62 12.43 -16.11
CA ILE A 144 32.30 11.48 -16.99
C ILE A 144 33.28 12.21 -17.92
N CYS A 145 32.85 13.31 -18.54
CA CYS A 145 33.71 14.12 -19.41
C CYS A 145 34.90 14.72 -18.64
N LEU A 146 34.67 15.29 -17.46
CA LEU A 146 35.74 15.85 -16.62
C LEU A 146 36.73 14.79 -16.15
N PHE A 147 36.24 13.61 -15.79
CA PHE A 147 37.08 12.46 -15.43
C PHE A 147 38.05 12.12 -16.57
N PHE A 148 37.53 11.87 -17.78
CA PHE A 148 38.37 11.52 -18.93
C PHE A 148 39.30 12.66 -19.35
N ALA A 149 38.85 13.91 -19.29
CA ALA A 149 39.68 15.07 -19.64
C ALA A 149 40.90 15.21 -18.72
N ILE A 150 40.72 14.99 -17.41
CA ILE A 150 41.81 15.05 -16.44
C ILE A 150 42.73 13.84 -16.56
N GLU A 151 42.18 12.64 -16.75
CA GLU A 151 42.97 11.42 -16.97
C GLU A 151 43.90 11.58 -18.17
N TRP A 152 43.34 12.07 -19.29
CA TRP A 152 44.10 12.38 -20.50
C TRP A 152 45.20 13.42 -20.25
N TYR A 153 44.87 14.49 -19.51
CA TYR A 153 45.81 15.56 -19.17
C TYR A 153 46.97 15.06 -18.30
N GLN A 154 46.67 14.26 -17.27
CA GLN A 154 47.66 13.68 -16.36
C GLN A 154 48.56 12.68 -17.07
N GLN A 155 48.00 11.84 -17.94
CA GLN A 155 48.79 10.88 -18.72
C GLN A 155 49.73 11.57 -19.72
N SER A 156 49.33 12.70 -20.28
CA SER A 156 50.18 13.48 -21.19
C SER A 156 51.38 14.13 -20.50
N HIS A 157 51.32 14.33 -19.17
CA HIS A 157 52.37 14.97 -18.36
C HIS A 157 53.04 13.99 -17.37
N LEU A 158 52.96 12.67 -17.65
CA LEU A 158 53.43 11.61 -16.75
C LEU A 158 54.92 11.73 -16.37
N SER A 159 55.75 12.30 -17.25
CA SER A 159 57.20 12.39 -17.07
C SER A 159 57.68 13.59 -16.23
N SER A 160 56.83 14.59 -15.99
CA SER A 160 57.22 15.83 -15.30
C SER A 160 56.77 15.90 -13.85
N TRP A 161 55.87 15.01 -13.41
CA TRP A 161 55.19 15.10 -12.12
C TRP A 161 55.71 14.00 -11.19
N PRO A 162 56.26 14.33 -10.00
CA PRO A 162 56.66 13.32 -9.04
C PRO A 162 55.42 12.54 -8.56
N ALA A 163 55.57 11.24 -8.38
CA ALA A 163 54.53 10.39 -7.81
C ALA A 163 54.61 10.43 -6.27
N GLU A 164 53.55 10.89 -5.61
CA GLU A 164 53.43 10.81 -4.15
C GLU A 164 52.69 9.54 -3.75
N ASP A 165 53.41 8.42 -3.75
CA ASP A 165 52.86 7.07 -3.56
C ASP A 165 52.01 6.95 -2.28
N ASN A 166 52.41 7.61 -1.19
CA ASN A 166 51.67 7.61 0.08
C ASN A 166 50.29 8.28 -0.06
N ILE A 167 50.21 9.46 -0.70
CA ILE A 167 48.92 10.16 -0.92
C ILE A 167 48.04 9.34 -1.87
N ARG A 168 48.64 8.77 -2.92
CA ARG A 168 47.92 7.96 -3.91
C ARG A 168 47.28 6.73 -3.27
N GLN A 169 48.02 6.01 -2.42
CA GLN A 169 47.49 4.86 -1.68
C GLN A 169 46.36 5.27 -0.72
N ILE A 170 46.52 6.38 0.01
CA ILE A 170 45.49 6.91 0.91
C ILE A 170 44.21 7.26 0.14
N ASN A 171 44.32 7.97 -0.98
CA ASN A 171 43.16 8.37 -1.78
C ASN A 171 42.43 7.16 -2.39
N ARG A 172 43.16 6.15 -2.89
CA ARG A 172 42.57 4.90 -3.38
C ARG A 172 41.85 4.13 -2.27
N LEU A 173 42.43 4.04 -1.07
CA LEU A 173 41.80 3.38 0.07
C LEU A 173 40.51 4.09 0.50
N ILE A 174 40.54 5.42 0.58
CA ILE A 174 39.36 6.21 0.94
C ILE A 174 38.28 6.10 -0.14
N PHE A 175 38.65 6.13 -1.41
CA PHE A 175 37.72 5.90 -2.51
C PHE A 175 37.03 4.53 -2.38
N ALA A 176 37.78 3.46 -2.13
CA ALA A 176 37.23 2.12 -1.94
C ALA A 176 36.26 2.05 -0.75
N ILE A 177 36.63 2.61 0.41
CA ILE A 177 35.76 2.68 1.59
C ILE A 177 34.47 3.45 1.28
N THR A 178 34.58 4.58 0.59
CA THR A 178 33.42 5.43 0.30
C THR A 178 32.47 4.75 -0.69
N CYS A 179 33.00 4.07 -1.70
CA CYS A 179 32.20 3.24 -2.61
C CYS A 179 31.47 2.10 -1.86
N PHE A 180 32.15 1.43 -0.93
CA PHE A 180 31.53 0.38 -0.12
C PHE A 180 30.38 0.92 0.76
N VAL A 181 30.62 2.04 1.45
CA VAL A 181 29.59 2.68 2.28
C VAL A 181 28.41 3.14 1.42
N ALA A 182 28.66 3.74 0.26
CA ALA A 182 27.61 4.16 -0.67
C ALA A 182 26.77 2.96 -1.13
N ALA A 183 27.39 1.87 -1.58
CA ALA A 183 26.71 0.65 -2.00
C ALA A 183 25.85 0.05 -0.88
N PHE A 184 26.40 -0.03 0.34
CA PHE A 184 25.67 -0.53 1.51
C PHE A 184 24.44 0.33 1.85
N GLN A 185 24.58 1.67 1.78
CA GLN A 185 23.47 2.59 2.00
C GLN A 185 22.39 2.44 0.92
N VAL A 186 22.78 2.36 -0.35
CA VAL A 186 21.83 2.11 -1.46
C VAL A 186 21.07 0.82 -1.23
N HIS A 187 21.76 -0.26 -0.87
CA HIS A 187 21.14 -1.54 -0.58
C HIS A 187 20.12 -1.42 0.56
N LYS A 188 20.52 -0.83 1.69
CA LYS A 188 19.65 -0.63 2.87
C LYS A 188 18.41 0.21 2.56
N ILE A 189 18.57 1.31 1.83
CA ILE A 189 17.47 2.20 1.43
C ILE A 189 16.50 1.47 0.50
N THR A 190 17.06 0.75 -0.46
CA THR A 190 16.29 0.01 -1.47
C THR A 190 15.50 -1.10 -0.77
N THR A 191 16.14 -2.02 -0.05
CA THR A 191 15.47 -3.14 0.63
C THR A 191 14.41 -2.68 1.63
N GLY A 192 14.69 -1.63 2.41
CA GLY A 192 13.71 -1.04 3.33
C GLY A 192 12.49 -0.45 2.61
N SER A 193 12.67 0.12 1.42
CA SER A 193 11.56 0.65 0.61
C SER A 193 10.72 -0.46 -0.03
N TRP A 194 11.38 -1.52 -0.56
CA TRP A 194 10.70 -2.69 -1.12
C TRP A 194 9.85 -3.42 -0.08
N ALA A 195 10.39 -3.62 1.13
CA ALA A 195 9.65 -4.26 2.22
C ALA A 195 8.37 -3.50 2.60
N LYS A 196 8.46 -2.16 2.72
CA LYS A 196 7.30 -1.31 3.00
C LYS A 196 6.25 -1.37 1.89
N MET A 197 6.69 -1.25 0.63
CA MET A 197 5.77 -1.32 -0.50
C MET A 197 5.07 -2.68 -0.60
N SER A 198 5.78 -3.77 -0.29
CA SER A 198 5.20 -5.11 -0.23
C SER A 198 4.16 -5.23 0.88
N HIS A 199 4.45 -4.67 2.06
CA HIS A 199 3.52 -4.70 3.19
C HIS A 199 2.27 -3.84 2.92
N GLU A 200 2.42 -2.63 2.37
CA GLU A 200 1.29 -1.78 1.99
C GLU A 200 0.43 -2.45 0.91
N LYS A 201 1.07 -3.10 -0.06
CA LYS A 201 0.36 -3.87 -1.09
C LYS A 201 -0.42 -5.04 -0.51
N ALA A 202 0.19 -5.80 0.41
CA ALA A 202 -0.49 -6.91 1.08
C ALA A 202 -1.71 -6.43 1.90
N ASN A 203 -1.57 -5.33 2.63
CA ASN A 203 -2.68 -4.72 3.36
C ASN A 203 -3.82 -4.27 2.43
N LEU A 204 -3.48 -3.63 1.30
CA LEU A 204 -4.46 -3.21 0.30
C LEU A 204 -5.19 -4.42 -0.31
N ASP A 205 -4.45 -5.47 -0.65
CA ASP A 205 -5.03 -6.69 -1.22
C ASP A 205 -5.97 -7.39 -0.22
N SER A 206 -5.62 -7.42 1.07
CA SER A 206 -6.48 -7.94 2.15
C SER A 206 -7.76 -7.11 2.34
N LEU A 207 -7.66 -5.78 2.34
CA LEU A 207 -8.83 -4.90 2.43
C LEU A 207 -9.75 -5.06 1.21
N LEU A 208 -9.20 -5.22 0.02
CA LEU A 208 -9.98 -5.45 -1.20
C LEU A 208 -10.73 -6.78 -1.13
N SER A 209 -10.13 -7.85 -0.61
CA SER A 209 -10.79 -9.15 -0.43
C SER A 209 -11.95 -9.13 0.56
N ASN A 210 -11.99 -8.16 1.49
CA ASN A 210 -13.11 -8.00 2.40
C ASN A 210 -14.33 -7.30 1.76
N ILE A 211 -14.14 -6.65 0.60
CA ILE A 211 -15.19 -5.86 -0.07
C ILE A 211 -15.70 -6.57 -1.31
N LEU A 212 -14.82 -7.31 -2.00
CA LEU A 212 -15.14 -7.97 -3.26
C LEU A 212 -14.64 -9.42 -3.25
N PRO A 213 -15.38 -10.36 -3.87
CA PRO A 213 -14.91 -11.73 -4.04
C PRO A 213 -13.57 -11.80 -4.80
N CYS A 214 -12.66 -12.69 -4.39
CA CYS A 214 -11.31 -12.80 -4.96
C CYS A 214 -11.30 -12.98 -6.50
N HIS A 215 -12.25 -13.75 -7.04
CA HIS A 215 -12.35 -14.00 -8.47
C HIS A 215 -12.70 -12.72 -9.27
N ILE A 216 -13.44 -11.79 -8.65
CA ILE A 216 -13.80 -10.48 -9.20
C ILE A 216 -12.60 -9.52 -9.16
N ILE A 217 -11.84 -9.48 -8.06
CA ILE A 217 -10.66 -8.61 -7.90
C ILE A 217 -9.65 -8.87 -9.03
N SER A 218 -9.41 -10.14 -9.35
CA SER A 218 -8.47 -10.53 -10.40
C SER A 218 -8.87 -10.01 -11.78
N LYS A 219 -10.18 -9.89 -12.05
CA LYS A 219 -10.75 -9.38 -13.29
C LYS A 219 -10.76 -7.84 -13.32
N LEU A 220 -11.12 -7.18 -12.21
CA LEU A 220 -11.03 -5.72 -12.08
C LEU A 220 -9.60 -5.21 -12.29
N LYS A 221 -8.60 -5.90 -11.75
CA LYS A 221 -7.18 -5.55 -11.96
C LYS A 221 -6.72 -5.66 -13.43
N LYS A 222 -7.44 -6.43 -14.26
CA LYS A 222 -7.07 -6.71 -15.66
C LYS A 222 -7.87 -5.89 -16.68
N SER A 223 -9.06 -5.40 -16.34
CA SER A 223 -9.92 -4.68 -17.29
C SER A 223 -10.88 -3.71 -16.62
N ASP A 224 -11.10 -2.55 -17.24
CA ASP A 224 -12.12 -1.54 -16.86
C ASP A 224 -13.54 -1.87 -17.36
N LYS A 225 -13.78 -3.09 -17.86
CA LYS A 225 -15.10 -3.48 -18.38
C LYS A 225 -16.02 -3.94 -17.25
N THR A 226 -17.31 -3.70 -17.43
CA THR A 226 -18.36 -4.20 -16.53
C THR A 226 -18.21 -5.71 -16.35
N ILE A 227 -18.09 -6.16 -15.10
CA ILE A 227 -18.03 -7.57 -14.75
C ILE A 227 -19.46 -8.02 -14.48
N ALA A 228 -20.01 -8.82 -15.39
CA ALA A 228 -21.32 -9.43 -15.25
C ALA A 228 -21.26 -10.88 -15.77
N HIS A 229 -21.79 -11.81 -14.97
CA HIS A 229 -21.80 -13.24 -15.24
C HIS A 229 -23.21 -13.78 -15.05
N TYR A 230 -23.70 -14.51 -16.05
CA TYR A 230 -24.98 -15.20 -15.96
C TYR A 230 -24.79 -16.54 -15.26
N HIS A 231 -25.59 -16.78 -14.23
CA HIS A 231 -25.66 -18.04 -13.51
C HIS A 231 -27.04 -18.66 -13.78
N PRO A 232 -27.12 -19.83 -14.46
CA PRO A 232 -28.39 -20.40 -14.90
C PRO A 232 -29.24 -20.91 -13.74
N ASN A 233 -28.62 -21.28 -12.62
CA ASN A 233 -29.33 -21.75 -11.44
C ASN A 233 -28.52 -21.45 -10.18
N VAL A 234 -29.12 -20.69 -9.27
CA VAL A 234 -28.60 -20.41 -7.93
C VAL A 234 -29.77 -20.44 -6.95
N THR A 235 -29.49 -20.52 -5.65
CA THR A 235 -30.51 -20.38 -4.61
C THR A 235 -30.25 -19.12 -3.79
N ILE A 236 -31.25 -18.25 -3.71
CA ILE A 236 -31.20 -16.98 -3.01
C ILE A 236 -32.00 -17.09 -1.71
N LEU A 237 -31.41 -16.61 -0.61
CA LEU A 237 -32.02 -16.50 0.69
C LEU A 237 -32.08 -15.03 1.11
N PHE A 238 -33.26 -14.60 1.55
CA PHE A 238 -33.46 -13.35 2.27
C PHE A 238 -33.93 -13.66 3.69
N ALA A 239 -33.28 -13.06 4.68
CA ALA A 239 -33.71 -13.08 6.08
C ALA A 239 -33.97 -11.64 6.55
N ASP A 240 -34.96 -11.45 7.42
CA ASP A 240 -35.41 -10.11 7.84
C ASP A 240 -36.04 -10.17 9.23
N ILE A 241 -35.77 -9.14 10.04
CA ILE A 241 -36.21 -9.09 11.44
C ILE A 241 -37.65 -8.57 11.50
N GLN A 242 -38.55 -9.32 12.12
CA GLN A 242 -39.91 -8.82 12.29
C GLN A 242 -39.94 -7.60 13.23
N ASN A 243 -40.80 -6.64 12.90
CA ASN A 243 -41.05 -5.45 13.72
C ASN A 243 -39.77 -4.65 14.01
N PHE A 244 -38.77 -4.72 13.12
CA PHE A 244 -37.51 -4.02 13.28
C PHE A 244 -37.69 -2.51 13.45
N THR A 245 -38.64 -1.88 12.74
CA THR A 245 -38.96 -0.46 12.93
C THR A 245 -39.28 -0.14 14.39
N LYS A 246 -40.06 -1.00 15.07
CA LYS A 246 -40.36 -0.80 16.49
C LYS A 246 -39.09 -0.94 17.34
N LEU A 247 -38.28 -1.97 17.06
CA LEU A 247 -36.98 -2.16 17.72
C LEU A 247 -36.08 -0.92 17.56
N THR A 248 -36.09 -0.27 16.39
CA THR A 248 -35.30 0.94 16.14
C THR A 248 -35.79 2.16 16.90
N CYS A 249 -37.10 2.28 17.15
CA CYS A 249 -37.67 3.37 17.94
C CYS A 249 -37.35 3.23 19.44
N ASP A 250 -37.30 1.98 19.93
CA ASP A 250 -37.16 1.67 21.35
C ASP A 250 -35.69 1.52 21.79
N THR A 251 -34.74 1.56 20.85
CA THR A 251 -33.31 1.29 21.09
C THR A 251 -32.43 2.47 20.72
N ASP A 252 -31.42 2.77 21.53
CA ASP A 252 -30.39 3.74 21.19
C ASP A 252 -29.68 3.38 19.86
N PRO A 253 -29.45 4.33 18.94
CA PRO A 253 -28.86 4.03 17.64
C PRO A 253 -27.50 3.32 17.69
N ILE A 254 -26.63 3.64 18.66
CA ILE A 254 -25.31 3.00 18.80
C ILE A 254 -25.49 1.57 19.30
N ALA A 255 -26.40 1.34 20.25
CA ALA A 255 -26.73 0.01 20.73
C ALA A 255 -27.36 -0.85 19.63
N LEU A 256 -28.24 -0.28 18.80
CA LEU A 256 -28.85 -0.97 17.66
C LEU A 256 -27.81 -1.43 16.63
N VAL A 257 -26.85 -0.58 16.29
CA VAL A 257 -25.77 -0.94 15.36
C VAL A 257 -24.93 -2.09 15.92
N LYS A 258 -24.62 -2.09 17.23
CA LYS A 258 -23.90 -3.20 17.88
C LYS A 258 -24.71 -4.49 17.87
N LEU A 259 -26.01 -4.42 18.09
CA LEU A 259 -26.91 -5.58 18.03
C LEU A 259 -26.93 -6.19 16.62
N LEU A 260 -27.04 -5.35 15.59
CA LEU A 260 -26.98 -5.78 14.20
C LEU A 260 -25.62 -6.38 13.83
N ASP A 261 -24.52 -5.79 14.29
CA ASP A 261 -23.17 -6.30 14.05
C ASP A 261 -22.98 -7.69 14.66
N GLU A 262 -23.45 -7.90 15.90
CA GLU A 262 -23.40 -9.21 16.56
C GLU A 262 -24.26 -10.26 15.81
N LEU A 263 -25.48 -9.89 15.40
CA LEU A 263 -26.36 -10.79 14.66
C LEU A 263 -25.82 -11.15 13.29
N PHE A 264 -25.37 -10.16 12.51
CA PHE A 264 -24.86 -10.41 11.17
C PHE A 264 -23.50 -11.11 11.20
N SER A 265 -22.67 -10.91 12.21
CA SER A 265 -21.46 -11.72 12.42
C SER A 265 -21.81 -13.19 12.64
N LEU A 266 -22.84 -13.48 13.43
CA LEU A 266 -23.35 -14.84 13.64
C LEU A 266 -23.85 -15.47 12.33
N PHE A 267 -24.54 -14.70 11.49
CA PHE A 267 -24.97 -15.16 10.16
C PHE A 267 -23.79 -15.36 9.20
N ASP A 268 -22.79 -14.47 9.23
CA ASP A 268 -21.57 -14.60 8.43
C ASP A 268 -20.81 -15.90 8.78
N GLU A 269 -20.72 -16.25 10.06
CA GLU A 269 -20.14 -17.53 10.52
C GLU A 269 -20.92 -18.75 10.01
N ILE A 270 -22.26 -18.69 10.01
CA ILE A 270 -23.11 -19.75 9.46
C ILE A 270 -22.89 -19.88 7.95
N CYS A 271 -22.95 -18.77 7.20
CA CYS A 271 -22.72 -18.77 5.76
C CYS A 271 -21.34 -19.32 5.38
N SER A 272 -20.30 -18.94 6.14
CA SER A 272 -18.93 -19.41 5.92
C SER A 272 -18.80 -20.92 6.05
N ARG A 273 -19.52 -21.56 6.99
CA ARG A 273 -19.48 -23.04 7.15
C ARG A 273 -20.05 -23.78 5.96
N TYR A 274 -21.06 -23.19 5.32
CA TYR A 274 -21.74 -23.78 4.16
C TYR A 274 -21.24 -23.26 2.81
N GLN A 275 -20.22 -22.39 2.81
CA GLN A 275 -19.67 -21.76 1.60
C GLN A 275 -20.72 -20.99 0.78
N LEU A 276 -21.65 -20.34 1.49
CA LEU A 276 -22.61 -19.43 0.87
C LEU A 276 -22.00 -18.03 0.78
N GLU A 277 -22.31 -17.33 -0.31
CA GLU A 277 -21.82 -15.97 -0.53
C GLU A 277 -22.81 -14.97 0.07
N LYS A 278 -22.38 -14.22 1.08
CA LYS A 278 -23.10 -13.04 1.55
C LYS A 278 -23.04 -11.96 0.47
N ILE A 279 -24.19 -11.47 0.03
CA ILE A 279 -24.25 -10.41 -0.98
C ILE A 279 -24.23 -9.04 -0.30
N LYS A 280 -25.20 -8.79 0.59
CA LYS A 280 -25.35 -7.50 1.27
C LYS A 280 -26.30 -7.59 2.45
N THR A 281 -26.24 -6.58 3.29
CA THR A 281 -27.27 -6.25 4.27
C THR A 281 -28.14 -5.10 3.73
N LEU A 282 -29.42 -5.11 4.06
CA LEU A 282 -30.43 -4.14 3.62
C LEU A 282 -31.21 -3.65 4.83
N GLY A 283 -30.62 -2.74 5.61
CA GLY A 283 -31.17 -2.39 6.93
C GLY A 283 -31.07 -3.58 7.87
N ASP A 284 -32.21 -4.16 8.21
CA ASP A 284 -32.38 -5.41 8.97
C ASP A 284 -32.45 -6.67 8.11
N GLY A 285 -32.48 -6.51 6.79
CA GLY A 285 -32.42 -7.61 5.84
C GLY A 285 -30.99 -8.17 5.66
N TYR A 286 -30.89 -9.48 5.48
CA TYR A 286 -29.66 -10.21 5.19
C TYR A 286 -29.85 -11.06 3.92
N MET A 287 -28.98 -10.85 2.93
CA MET A 287 -29.10 -11.49 1.61
C MET A 287 -27.91 -12.39 1.32
N VAL A 288 -28.21 -13.63 0.93
CA VAL A 288 -27.22 -14.68 0.69
C VAL A 288 -27.55 -15.44 -0.58
N VAL A 289 -26.51 -15.90 -1.29
CA VAL A 289 -26.68 -16.75 -2.47
C VAL A 289 -25.80 -18.00 -2.38
N ALA A 290 -26.41 -19.15 -2.65
CA ALA A 290 -25.73 -20.42 -2.86
C ALA A 290 -25.65 -20.71 -4.37
N GLY A 291 -24.53 -21.28 -4.85
CA GLY A 291 -24.38 -21.67 -6.26
C GLY A 291 -23.67 -20.65 -7.17
N LEU A 292 -23.12 -19.56 -6.62
CA LEU A 292 -22.31 -18.61 -7.41
C LEU A 292 -20.93 -19.16 -7.78
N HIS A 293 -20.43 -20.15 -7.03
CA HIS A 293 -19.17 -20.82 -7.29
C HIS A 293 -19.41 -22.11 -8.11
N GLU A 294 -18.55 -22.39 -9.09
CA GLU A 294 -18.69 -23.55 -9.99
C GLU A 294 -18.72 -24.92 -9.28
N ASN A 295 -18.28 -24.98 -8.01
CA ASN A 295 -18.17 -26.21 -7.23
C ASN A 295 -19.33 -26.46 -6.25
N THR A 296 -20.32 -25.56 -6.14
CA THR A 296 -21.41 -25.75 -5.16
C THR A 296 -22.46 -26.73 -5.69
N VAL A 297 -22.23 -28.02 -5.47
CA VAL A 297 -23.22 -29.09 -5.69
C VAL A 297 -24.33 -28.96 -4.64
N ASP A 298 -25.58 -29.25 -5.01
CA ASP A 298 -26.74 -29.24 -4.09
C ASP A 298 -27.00 -27.89 -3.40
N HIS A 299 -26.69 -26.78 -4.07
CA HIS A 299 -26.91 -25.42 -3.56
C HIS A 299 -28.30 -25.16 -2.94
N PRO A 300 -29.44 -25.72 -3.42
CA PRO A 300 -30.73 -25.51 -2.77
C PRO A 300 -30.82 -26.19 -1.40
N LYS A 301 -30.28 -27.41 -1.26
CA LYS A 301 -30.31 -28.16 0.00
C LYS A 301 -29.45 -27.48 1.04
N ILE A 302 -28.23 -27.09 0.66
CA ILE A 302 -27.30 -26.38 1.55
C ILE A 302 -27.92 -25.06 2.02
N CYS A 303 -28.62 -24.35 1.13
CA CYS A 303 -29.31 -23.11 1.48
C CYS A 303 -30.46 -23.34 2.48
N CYS A 304 -31.25 -24.42 2.32
CA CYS A 304 -32.27 -24.80 3.30
C CYS A 304 -31.68 -25.13 4.68
N ILE A 305 -30.57 -25.88 4.75
CA ILE A 305 -29.87 -26.17 6.03
C ILE A 305 -29.41 -24.86 6.68
N CYS A 306 -28.77 -24.00 5.89
CA CYS A 306 -28.32 -22.69 6.35
C CYS A 306 -29.47 -21.85 6.92
N ALA A 307 -30.64 -21.86 6.25
CA ALA A 307 -31.84 -21.16 6.71
C ALA A 307 -32.36 -21.69 8.07
N GLN A 308 -32.42 -23.01 8.24
CA GLN A 308 -32.83 -23.64 9.49
C GLN A 308 -31.88 -23.27 10.63
N GLU A 309 -30.57 -23.28 10.36
CA GLU A 309 -29.56 -22.90 11.35
C GLU A 309 -29.60 -21.40 11.68
N MET A 310 -29.78 -20.51 10.70
CA MET A 310 -29.98 -19.08 10.93
C MET A 310 -31.22 -18.81 11.79
N HIS A 311 -32.32 -19.51 11.53
CA HIS A 311 -33.54 -19.41 12.32
C HIS A 311 -33.29 -19.84 13.78
N GLN A 312 -32.63 -20.97 14.01
CA GLN A 312 -32.27 -21.44 15.35
C GLN A 312 -31.30 -20.48 16.07
N ALA A 313 -30.32 -19.95 15.34
CA ALA A 313 -29.35 -18.99 15.85
C ALA A 313 -30.03 -17.67 16.26
N TYR A 314 -30.96 -17.17 15.44
CA TYR A 314 -31.76 -16.00 15.76
C TYR A 314 -32.62 -16.23 17.00
N LYS A 315 -33.25 -17.41 17.15
CA LYS A 315 -34.04 -17.73 18.35
C LYS A 315 -33.22 -17.68 19.63
N LYS A 316 -31.97 -18.16 19.60
CA LYS A 316 -31.04 -18.04 20.74
C LYS A 316 -30.60 -16.60 20.97
N PHE A 317 -30.36 -15.86 19.90
CA PHE A 317 -29.97 -14.44 19.93
C PHE A 317 -31.08 -13.57 20.53
N SER A 318 -32.34 -13.76 20.11
CA SER A 318 -33.49 -13.03 20.64
C SER A 318 -33.70 -13.31 22.12
N GLN A 319 -33.57 -14.58 22.55
CA GLN A 319 -33.62 -14.95 23.97
C GLN A 319 -32.52 -14.28 24.80
N LYS A 320 -31.27 -14.26 24.30
CA LYS A 320 -30.12 -13.64 24.97
C LYS A 320 -30.34 -12.13 25.18
N HIS A 321 -30.92 -11.46 24.20
CA HIS A 321 -31.11 -10.00 24.20
C HIS A 321 -32.53 -9.57 24.64
N GLY A 322 -33.39 -10.51 25.06
CA GLY A 322 -34.75 -10.22 25.53
C GLY A 322 -35.67 -9.66 24.44
N LEU A 323 -35.43 -9.99 23.18
CA LEU A 323 -36.21 -9.48 22.05
C LEU A 323 -37.49 -10.30 21.87
N ASN A 324 -38.64 -9.60 21.80
CA ASN A 324 -39.95 -10.19 21.54
C ASN A 324 -40.34 -10.10 20.06
N ASN A 325 -39.41 -10.48 19.18
CA ASN A 325 -39.64 -10.56 17.74
C ASN A 325 -39.08 -11.87 17.18
N GLY A 326 -39.49 -12.17 15.95
CA GLY A 326 -39.04 -13.33 15.20
C GLY A 326 -38.32 -12.95 13.91
N ILE A 327 -37.88 -13.95 13.17
CA ILE A 327 -37.24 -13.78 11.87
C ILE A 327 -38.12 -14.35 10.75
N ARG A 328 -38.13 -13.69 9.61
CA ARG A 328 -38.76 -14.19 8.38
C ARG A 328 -37.69 -14.55 7.39
N ILE A 329 -37.72 -15.76 6.86
CA ILE A 329 -36.77 -16.23 5.85
C ILE A 329 -37.52 -16.64 4.60
N GLY A 330 -37.05 -16.17 3.44
CA GLY A 330 -37.57 -16.50 2.12
C GLY A 330 -36.50 -17.07 1.21
N ILE A 331 -36.81 -18.17 0.52
CA ILE A 331 -35.86 -18.87 -0.36
C ILE A 331 -36.47 -19.10 -1.73
N ASN A 332 -35.72 -18.78 -2.78
CA ASN A 332 -36.08 -19.12 -4.16
C ASN A 332 -34.85 -19.57 -4.97
N SER A 333 -35.06 -20.50 -5.90
CA SER A 333 -34.04 -20.97 -6.82
C SER A 333 -34.37 -20.56 -8.25
N GLY A 334 -33.36 -20.13 -9.01
CA GLY A 334 -33.53 -19.73 -10.40
C GLY A 334 -32.32 -18.99 -10.98
N PRO A 335 -32.42 -18.50 -12.23
CA PRO A 335 -31.33 -17.83 -12.91
C PRO A 335 -31.10 -16.40 -12.40
N VAL A 336 -29.82 -15.99 -12.36
CA VAL A 336 -29.41 -14.62 -11.99
C VAL A 336 -28.25 -14.13 -12.85
N VAL A 337 -28.03 -12.83 -12.84
CA VAL A 337 -26.80 -12.19 -13.27
C VAL A 337 -26.09 -11.66 -12.04
N ALA A 338 -24.84 -12.09 -11.80
CA ALA A 338 -23.98 -11.59 -10.74
C ALA A 338 -22.93 -10.65 -11.32
N GLY A 339 -22.57 -9.58 -10.62
CA GLY A 339 -21.61 -8.63 -11.18
C GLY A 339 -21.24 -7.49 -10.25
N VAL A 340 -20.34 -6.63 -10.73
CA VAL A 340 -19.90 -5.44 -10.00
C VAL A 340 -20.39 -4.18 -10.71
N ILE A 341 -21.02 -3.30 -9.94
CA ILE A 341 -21.41 -1.97 -10.38
C ILE A 341 -20.65 -0.92 -9.55
N GLY A 342 -20.38 0.22 -10.17
CA GLY A 342 -19.76 1.38 -9.53
C GLY A 342 -18.47 1.82 -10.21
N ARG A 343 -18.08 3.08 -9.99
CA ARG A 343 -16.80 3.65 -10.44
C ARG A 343 -15.90 4.05 -9.26
N SER A 344 -16.51 4.56 -8.19
CA SER A 344 -15.83 4.99 -6.96
C SER A 344 -16.14 4.10 -5.75
N LYS A 345 -17.37 3.55 -5.69
CA LYS A 345 -17.79 2.54 -4.72
C LYS A 345 -18.22 1.31 -5.48
N TYR A 346 -17.33 0.33 -5.57
CA TYR A 346 -17.65 -0.95 -6.20
C TYR A 346 -18.57 -1.74 -5.27
N THR A 347 -19.66 -2.26 -5.81
CA THR A 347 -20.59 -3.15 -5.11
C THR A 347 -20.80 -4.39 -5.97
N PHE A 348 -20.45 -5.55 -5.41
CA PHE A 348 -20.84 -6.84 -5.96
C PHE A 348 -22.29 -7.13 -5.58
N ASP A 349 -23.12 -7.51 -6.53
CA ASP A 349 -24.55 -7.77 -6.31
C ASP A 349 -25.08 -8.77 -7.34
N VAL A 350 -26.30 -9.25 -7.12
CA VAL A 350 -27.00 -10.16 -8.03
C VAL A 350 -28.36 -9.60 -8.44
N TRP A 351 -28.71 -9.79 -9.71
CA TRP A 351 -29.95 -9.31 -10.31
C TRP A 351 -30.67 -10.43 -11.04
N GLY A 352 -32.00 -10.36 -11.06
CA GLY A 352 -32.84 -11.29 -11.78
C GLY A 352 -34.22 -11.42 -11.16
N GLU A 353 -35.15 -11.99 -11.91
CA GLU A 353 -36.50 -12.28 -11.43
C GLU A 353 -36.47 -13.22 -10.22
N ALA A 354 -35.54 -14.18 -10.21
CA ALA A 354 -35.34 -15.11 -9.10
C ALA A 354 -35.00 -14.41 -7.77
N VAL A 355 -34.23 -13.32 -7.82
CA VAL A 355 -33.89 -12.49 -6.65
C VAL A 355 -35.14 -11.79 -6.12
N ASN A 356 -35.95 -11.23 -7.02
CA ASN A 356 -37.20 -10.57 -6.67
C ASN A 356 -38.17 -11.56 -6.02
N LEU A 357 -38.33 -12.75 -6.59
CA LEU A 357 -39.19 -13.79 -6.02
C LEU A 357 -38.71 -14.24 -4.63
N ALA A 358 -37.40 -14.42 -4.42
CA ALA A 358 -36.84 -14.73 -3.09
C ALA A 358 -37.18 -13.64 -2.06
N SER A 359 -37.02 -12.37 -2.43
CA SER A 359 -37.39 -11.24 -1.57
C SER A 359 -38.89 -11.25 -1.26
N ARG A 360 -39.75 -11.59 -2.23
CA ARG A 360 -41.20 -11.75 -1.99
C ARG A 360 -41.51 -12.91 -1.05
N MET A 361 -40.83 -14.05 -1.19
CA MET A 361 -40.99 -15.18 -0.25
C MET A 361 -40.70 -14.77 1.19
N GLN A 362 -39.71 -13.90 1.41
CA GLN A 362 -39.41 -13.35 2.74
C GLN A 362 -40.49 -12.36 3.18
N SER A 363 -40.83 -11.38 2.34
CA SER A 363 -41.72 -10.28 2.71
C SER A 363 -43.16 -10.74 3.01
N TYR A 364 -43.66 -11.72 2.23
CA TYR A 364 -44.96 -12.36 2.46
C TYR A 364 -44.89 -13.50 3.51
N GLY A 365 -43.69 -13.82 4.00
CA GLY A 365 -43.45 -14.81 5.04
C GLY A 365 -44.12 -14.46 6.36
N GLU A 366 -44.36 -15.49 7.16
CA GLU A 366 -44.87 -15.39 8.54
C GLU A 366 -43.69 -15.46 9.51
N THR A 367 -43.88 -14.88 10.69
CA THR A 367 -42.89 -14.87 11.76
C THR A 367 -42.43 -16.28 12.12
N ASP A 368 -41.11 -16.43 12.29
CA ASP A 368 -40.46 -17.68 12.72
C ASP A 368 -40.79 -18.86 11.79
N LYS A 369 -40.98 -18.54 10.51
CA LYS A 369 -41.13 -19.53 9.44
C LYS A 369 -40.15 -19.26 8.31
N ILE A 370 -39.77 -20.36 7.65
CA ILE A 370 -38.95 -20.35 6.46
C ILE A 370 -39.87 -20.66 5.28
N GLN A 371 -40.08 -19.68 4.41
CA GLN A 371 -40.89 -19.82 3.22
C GLN A 371 -40.03 -20.13 2.00
N VAL A 372 -40.43 -21.12 1.22
CA VAL A 372 -39.77 -21.45 -0.04
C VAL A 372 -40.75 -21.33 -1.21
N SER A 373 -40.23 -20.93 -2.37
CA SER A 373 -40.96 -20.99 -3.64
C SER A 373 -41.16 -22.45 -4.10
N GLU A 374 -42.09 -22.64 -5.04
CA GLU A 374 -42.28 -23.92 -5.72
C GLU A 374 -40.98 -24.46 -6.36
N THR A 375 -40.18 -23.60 -6.99
CA THR A 375 -38.92 -24.02 -7.63
C THR A 375 -37.95 -24.62 -6.62
N THR A 376 -37.78 -23.99 -5.46
CA THR A 376 -36.92 -24.53 -4.39
C THR A 376 -37.53 -25.80 -3.81
N TYR A 377 -38.84 -25.81 -3.54
CA TYR A 377 -39.54 -26.99 -3.03
C TYR A 377 -39.31 -28.21 -3.92
N VAL A 378 -39.51 -28.11 -5.24
CA VAL A 378 -39.31 -29.22 -6.18
C VAL A 378 -37.88 -29.76 -6.11
N LEU A 379 -36.88 -28.89 -5.95
CA LEU A 379 -35.47 -29.27 -5.85
C LEU A 379 -35.09 -29.92 -4.51
N THR A 380 -35.84 -29.65 -3.44
CA THR A 380 -35.48 -30.07 -2.07
C THR A 380 -36.49 -31.00 -1.39
N ARG A 381 -37.65 -31.27 -2.01
CA ARG A 381 -38.76 -32.06 -1.41
C ARG A 381 -38.39 -33.48 -0.99
N THR A 382 -37.33 -34.06 -1.54
CA THR A 382 -36.83 -35.39 -1.16
C THR A 382 -35.93 -35.36 0.08
N SER A 383 -35.48 -34.17 0.48
CA SER A 383 -34.50 -33.99 1.55
C SER A 383 -35.06 -33.29 2.78
N PHE A 384 -36.23 -32.65 2.68
CA PHE A 384 -36.85 -31.92 3.78
C PHE A 384 -38.37 -32.09 3.77
N ASN A 385 -38.96 -31.91 4.96
CA ASN A 385 -40.40 -31.87 5.13
C ASN A 385 -40.94 -30.47 4.88
N PHE A 386 -42.06 -30.39 4.16
CA PHE A 386 -42.74 -29.15 3.84
C PHE A 386 -44.21 -29.22 4.18
N SER A 387 -44.78 -28.10 4.60
CA SER A 387 -46.23 -27.91 4.68
C SER A 387 -46.68 -26.95 3.58
N PRO A 388 -47.73 -27.26 2.80
CA PRO A 388 -48.21 -26.35 1.78
C PRO A 388 -48.73 -25.05 2.41
N ARG A 389 -48.43 -23.92 1.78
CA ARG A 389 -49.08 -22.64 2.04
C ARG A 389 -50.23 -22.44 1.04
N ARG A 390 -51.12 -21.50 1.33
CA ARG A 390 -52.03 -20.95 0.32
C ARG A 390 -51.24 -20.23 -0.78
N THR A 391 -51.67 -20.39 -2.02
CA THR A 391 -51.21 -19.65 -3.20
C THR A 391 -51.16 -18.16 -2.92
N LEU A 392 -50.03 -17.53 -3.25
CA LEU A 392 -49.76 -16.12 -3.01
C LEU A 392 -49.98 -15.34 -4.30
N GLU A 393 -50.80 -14.29 -4.22
CA GLU A 393 -50.89 -13.30 -5.30
C GLU A 393 -49.73 -12.31 -5.18
N ILE A 394 -48.71 -12.51 -6.01
CA ILE A 394 -47.49 -11.70 -6.01
C ILE A 394 -47.59 -10.65 -7.11
N LYS A 395 -47.49 -9.38 -6.70
CA LYS A 395 -47.55 -8.23 -7.62
C LYS A 395 -46.53 -8.38 -8.75
N GLY A 396 -47.04 -8.49 -9.99
CA GLY A 396 -46.23 -8.61 -11.21
C GLY A 396 -45.79 -10.04 -11.57
N MET A 397 -46.15 -11.05 -10.78
CA MET A 397 -45.83 -12.46 -11.05
C MET A 397 -47.07 -13.37 -11.06
N GLY A 398 -48.22 -12.90 -10.58
CA GLY A 398 -49.47 -13.67 -10.54
C GLY A 398 -49.55 -14.58 -9.31
N GLU A 399 -50.31 -15.65 -9.44
CA GLU A 399 -50.50 -16.65 -8.40
C GLU A 399 -49.31 -17.63 -8.36
N ILE A 400 -48.63 -17.69 -7.22
CA ILE A 400 -47.47 -18.56 -7.00
C ILE A 400 -47.68 -19.42 -5.76
N ASP A 401 -47.45 -20.72 -5.91
CA ASP A 401 -47.47 -21.65 -4.79
C ASP A 401 -46.20 -21.52 -3.94
N ALA A 402 -46.41 -21.58 -2.63
CA ALA A 402 -45.36 -21.43 -1.63
C ALA A 402 -45.49 -22.52 -0.57
N TYR A 403 -44.38 -22.82 0.09
CA TYR A 403 -44.29 -23.91 1.05
C TYR A 403 -43.54 -23.46 2.30
N TRP A 404 -43.94 -23.98 3.45
CA TRP A 404 -43.23 -23.84 4.70
C TRP A 404 -42.22 -24.95 4.84
N LEU A 405 -40.93 -24.61 4.91
CA LEU A 405 -39.90 -25.55 5.33
C LEU A 405 -40.05 -25.81 6.83
N LEU A 406 -40.20 -27.08 7.20
CA LEU A 406 -40.33 -27.49 8.60
C LEU A 406 -38.95 -27.69 9.22
N ASN A 407 -38.82 -27.29 10.49
CA ASN A 407 -37.64 -27.60 11.29
C ASN A 407 -37.88 -28.95 11.97
N ASP A 408 -37.15 -29.98 11.58
CA ASP A 408 -37.15 -31.28 12.26
C ASP A 408 -36.35 -31.24 13.57
#